data_AF-A0A3B0S9J6-F1
#
_entry.id   AF-A0A3B0S9J6-F1
#
_cell.length_a   1.000
_cell.length_b   1.000
_cell.length_c   1.000
_cell.angle_alpha   90.00
_cell.angle_beta   90.00
_cell.angle_gamma   90.00
#
_symmetry.space_group_name_H-M   'P 1'
#
loop_
_entity.id
_entity.type
_entity.pdbx_description
1 polymer ?
#
loop_
_entity_poly.entity_id
_entity_poly.type
_entity_poly.pdbx_seq_one_letter_code
_entity_poly.pdbx_strand_id
1 'polypeptide(L)' 'TKRTLLSAVYGSTMLVFLDDESDGCADTKAFLARRIENIMQFEKTKAKITNRGGERFSMARFVGRLRYRGT' A
#
# COMPACT_ATOMS: atom_id res chain seq x y z
N THR A 1 8.31 0.33 -5.51
CA THR A 1 7.54 0.00 -4.29
C THR A 1 7.49 -1.48 -3.98
N LYS A 2 7.07 -2.37 -4.89
CA LYS A 2 6.92 -3.82 -4.57
C LYS A 2 8.20 -4.50 -4.06
N ARG A 3 9.36 -4.22 -4.66
CA ARG A 3 10.65 -4.76 -4.21
C ARG A 3 11.02 -4.30 -2.79
N THR A 4 10.84 -3.02 -2.50
CA THR A 4 11.07 -2.45 -1.16
C THR A 4 10.17 -3.09 -0.11
N LEU A 5 8.88 -3.26 -0.41
CA LEU A 5 7.93 -3.95 0.47
C LEU A 5 8.35 -5.41 0.71
N LEU A 6 8.74 -6.12 -0.34
CA LEU A 6 9.24 -7.49 -0.24
C LEU A 6 10.48 -7.55 0.67
N SER A 7 11.46 -6.68 0.46
CA SER A 7 12.66 -6.62 1.31
C SER A 7 12.33 -6.31 2.77
N ALA A 8 11.38 -5.42 3.03
CA ALA A 8 10.95 -5.09 4.38
C ALA A 8 10.24 -6.26 5.09
N VAL A 9 9.33 -6.95 4.40
CA VAL A 9 8.66 -8.15 4.94
C VAL A 9 9.67 -9.25 5.17
N TYR A 10 10.55 -9.50 4.20
CA TYR A 10 11.57 -10.54 4.31
C TYR A 10 12.51 -10.27 5.50
N GLY A 11 13.06 -9.06 5.61
CA GLY A 11 13.94 -8.69 6.71
C GLY A 11 13.26 -8.76 8.08
N SER A 12 12.03 -8.27 8.19
CA SER A 12 11.28 -8.36 9.45
C SER A 12 10.85 -9.79 9.81
N THR A 13 10.55 -10.64 8.83
CA THR A 13 10.24 -12.06 9.05
C THR A 13 11.48 -12.83 9.50
N MET A 14 12.65 -12.52 8.94
CA MET A 14 13.93 -13.10 9.38
C MET A 14 14.22 -12.80 10.86
N LEU A 15 13.93 -11.60 11.36
CA LEU A 15 14.13 -11.28 12.77
C LEU A 15 13.24 -12.09 13.71
N VAL A 16 11.98 -12.33 13.32
CA VAL A 16 11.05 -13.16 14.12
C VAL A 16 11.44 -14.63 14.05
N PHE A 17 11.86 -15.10 12.87
CA PHE A 17 12.29 -16.48 12.66
C PHE A 17 13.48 -16.88 13.55
N LEU A 18 14.38 -15.94 13.84
CA LEU A 18 15.55 -16.21 14.70
C LEU A 18 15.20 -16.51 16.16
N ASP A 19 14.02 -16.08 16.61
CA ASP A 19 13.56 -16.22 18.00
C ASP A 19 12.39 -17.22 18.12
N ASP A 20 12.04 -17.90 17.01
CA ASP A 20 10.87 -18.76 16.93
C ASP A 20 11.18 -20.21 17.33
N GLU A 21 10.84 -20.58 18.57
CA GLU A 21 10.94 -21.94 19.10
C GLU A 21 9.66 -22.78 18.89
N SER A 22 8.63 -22.23 18.21
CA SER A 22 7.36 -22.92 18.01
C SER A 22 7.46 -24.06 16.99
N ASP A 23 6.64 -25.10 17.17
CA ASP A 23 6.63 -26.25 16.26
C ASP A 23 6.31 -25.82 14.83
N GLY A 24 7.17 -26.21 13.90
CA GLY A 24 7.06 -25.85 12.48
C GLY A 24 7.03 -24.34 12.21
N CYS A 25 7.59 -23.51 13.09
CA CYS A 25 7.63 -22.04 12.98
C CYS A 25 6.24 -21.40 12.87
N ALA A 26 5.30 -21.86 13.70
CA ALA A 26 3.93 -21.38 13.74
C ALA A 26 3.86 -19.86 13.99
N ASP A 27 4.71 -19.33 14.88
CA ASP A 27 4.73 -17.91 15.23
C ASP A 27 5.26 -17.04 14.10
N THR A 28 6.30 -17.47 13.40
CA THR A 28 6.81 -16.83 12.18
C THR A 28 5.74 -16.79 11.09
N LYS A 29 5.02 -17.91 10.88
CA LYS A 29 3.94 -17.99 9.89
C LYS A 29 2.80 -17.03 10.24
N ALA A 30 2.42 -16.97 11.53
CA ALA A 30 1.40 -16.04 12.01
C ALA A 30 1.84 -14.57 11.87
N PHE A 31 3.11 -14.27 12.12
CA PHE A 31 3.68 -12.94 11.87
C PHE A 31 3.63 -12.57 10.38
N LEU A 32 4.10 -13.46 9.51
CA LEU A 32 4.11 -13.24 8.07
C LEU A 32 2.70 -13.00 7.52
N ALA A 33 1.71 -13.79 7.94
CA ALA A 33 0.32 -13.64 7.53
C ALA A 33 -0.22 -12.22 7.85
N ARG A 34 0.01 -11.73 9.08
CA ARG A 34 -0.38 -10.36 9.48
C ARG A 34 0.32 -9.28 8.65
N ARG A 35 1.60 -9.47 8.29
CA ARG A 35 2.34 -8.51 7.45
C ARG A 35 1.83 -8.46 6.01
N ILE A 36 1.53 -9.61 5.43
CA ILE A 36 0.91 -9.70 4.11
C ILE A 36 -0.46 -9.01 4.12
N GLU A 37 -1.27 -9.26 5.15
CA GLU A 37 -2.58 -8.61 5.30
C GLU A 37 -2.46 -7.08 5.34
N ASN A 38 -1.55 -6.54 6.14
CA ASN A 38 -1.30 -5.08 6.20
C ASN A 38 -0.93 -4.50 4.82
N ILE A 39 -0.09 -5.20 4.05
CA ILE A 39 0.27 -4.77 2.69
C ILE A 39 -0.95 -4.79 1.78
N MET A 40 -1.77 -5.83 1.85
CA MET A 40 -2.98 -5.93 1.05
C MET A 40 -3.97 -4.82 1.39
N GLN A 41 -4.10 -4.43 2.66
CA GLN A 41 -4.92 -3.29 3.07
C GLN A 41 -4.38 -1.97 2.48
N PHE A 42 -3.07 -1.75 2.55
CA PHE A 42 -2.42 -0.56 1.98
C PHE A 42 -2.62 -0.48 0.46
N GLU A 43 -2.37 -1.57 -0.27
CA GLU A 43 -2.53 -1.61 -1.72
C GLU A 43 -4.01 -1.46 -2.13
N LYS A 44 -4.97 -2.01 -1.36
CA LYS A 44 -6.40 -1.75 -1.57
C LYS A 44 -6.75 -0.27 -1.40
N THR A 45 -6.24 0.38 -0.36
CA THR A 45 -6.47 1.82 -0.13
C THR A 45 -5.86 2.66 -1.24
N LYS A 46 -4.62 2.36 -1.65
CA LYS A 46 -3.96 3.01 -2.78
C LYS A 46 -4.75 2.83 -4.09
N ALA A 47 -5.24 1.62 -4.35
CA ALA A 47 -6.09 1.33 -5.50
C ALA A 47 -7.38 2.17 -5.46
N LYS A 48 -8.04 2.29 -4.30
CA LYS A 48 -9.24 3.12 -4.14
C LYS A 48 -8.95 4.61 -4.41
N ILE A 49 -7.83 5.14 -3.91
CA ILE A 49 -7.44 6.54 -4.11
C ILE A 49 -7.10 6.80 -5.59
N THR A 50 -6.26 5.97 -6.19
CA THR A 50 -5.84 6.17 -7.59
C THR A 50 -6.97 5.95 -8.59
N ASN A 51 -7.89 5.02 -8.32
CA ASN A 51 -9.02 4.74 -9.20
C ASN A 51 -10.08 5.85 -9.10
N ARG A 52 -10.28 6.45 -7.92
CA ARG A 52 -11.07 7.69 -7.75
C ARG A 52 -10.44 8.90 -8.47
N GLY A 53 -9.12 8.94 -8.61
CA GLY A 53 -8.41 9.97 -9.39
C GLY A 53 -8.58 9.87 -10.91
N GLY A 54 -9.22 8.80 -11.42
CA GLY A 54 -9.52 8.61 -12.85
C GLY A 54 -10.67 9.47 -13.37
N GLU A 55 -11.56 9.91 -12.49
CA GLU A 55 -12.52 10.97 -12.79
C GLU A 55 -11.80 12.31 -12.67
N ARG A 56 -11.26 12.75 -13.81
CA ARG A 56 -10.35 13.89 -13.94
C ARG A 56 -10.96 15.15 -13.32
N PHE A 57 -10.63 15.44 -12.07
CA PHE A 57 -10.53 16.81 -11.58
C PHE A 57 -9.46 17.50 -12.41
N SER A 58 -9.86 17.98 -13.59
CA SER A 58 -8.98 18.71 -14.47
C SER A 58 -8.82 20.11 -13.89
N MET A 59 -7.73 20.31 -13.16
CA MET A 59 -7.33 21.64 -12.67
C MET A 59 -7.22 22.62 -13.85
N ALA A 60 -6.81 22.13 -15.03
CA ALA A 60 -6.81 22.88 -16.27
C ALA A 60 -8.22 23.35 -16.71
N ARG A 61 -9.27 22.51 -16.61
CA ARG A 61 -10.66 22.96 -16.87
C ARG A 61 -11.17 23.92 -15.79
N PHE A 62 -10.77 23.76 -14.53
CA PHE A 62 -11.18 24.65 -13.45
C PHE A 62 -10.62 26.07 -13.64
N VAL A 63 -9.32 26.19 -13.92
CA VAL A 63 -8.67 27.48 -14.21
C VAL A 63 -9.15 28.06 -15.55
N GLY A 64 -9.35 27.23 -16.56
CA GLY A 64 -9.92 27.64 -17.85
C GLY A 64 -11.29 28.30 -17.71
N ARG A 65 -12.18 27.75 -16.86
CA ARG A 65 -13.49 28.35 -16.55
C ARG A 65 -13.38 29.67 -15.78
N LEU A 66 -12.38 29.85 -14.92
CA LEU A 66 -12.15 31.13 -14.24
C LEU A 66 -11.64 32.21 -15.21
N ARG A 67 -10.79 31.84 -16.17
CA ARG A 67 -10.14 32.78 -17.08
C ARG A 67 -11.04 33.26 -18.23
N TYR A 68 -12.04 32.48 -18.63
CA TYR A 68 -12.95 32.81 -19.73
C TYR A 68 -14.34 33.32 -19.28
N ARG A 69 -14.58 33.50 -17.97
CA ARG A 69 -15.82 34.10 -17.46
C ARG A 69 -15.70 35.62 -17.35
N GLY A 70 -15.63 36.27 -18.51
CA GLY A 70 -15.56 37.73 -18.65
C GLY A 70 -16.20 38.17 -19.96
N THR A 71 -17.52 37.99 -20.05
CA THR A 71 -18.45 38.76 -20.89
C THR A 71 -19.55 39.26 -19.99
#